data_AF-A0A939XTM3-F1
#
_entry.id   AF-A0A939XTM3-F1
#
_cell.length_a   1.000
_cell.length_b   1.000
_cell.length_c   1.000
_cell.angle_alpha   90.00
_cell.angle_beta   90.00
_cell.angle_gamma   90.00
#
_symmetry.space_group_name_H-M   'P 1'
#
loop_
_entity.id
_entity.type
_entity.pdbx_description
1 polymer ?
#
loop_
_entity_poly.entity_id
_entity_poly.type
_entity_poly.pdbx_seq_one_letter_code
_entity_poly.pdbx_strand_id
1 'polypeptide(L)'
;MIHFRNIIIPLAAVVVFLMAGCHHDSATMQELSRIDSMVYHYHEQEALPLLQQMNTAQFSQEERAYHAVLLSMALYKNYILNTSDSAINEAVGYFKKSGDDLMYLKALVAQGCVNEDMGQLEQAVESYHHAEELPISIDSSMIAYAKLRLGVLYQSQVIGTNTIALQKYQEALPLFRALGDAHYELVCLTSIGGIYRNIDEKHDSAVVVMKDAIALAQKLGDEYHLFANRYLLSEYYLVREKDYQLSKKYGLQAISADPAIIDHPRAHYRLVSSYLGLGQPDSAAYYLHKAPAAQSALDSVAYYELMSEVEHQYSKDEGKSKHYMQLAHTIADSLTINGLNHRLLEVEKKYDHQLAELNKVENASRLKSALLLVALLVLGLLALAFLVWRYRNQLKMRQQEVEMLKADLDGSLASLKQMQARLDAREQGDEGKKTQSDELRAIINQQIDAVHQLMTWSYQYEGDKFAAKFREMMTIKGV
;
A
#
# COMPACT_ATOMS: atom_id res chain seq x y z
N MET A 1 6.73 52.42 20.38
CA MET A 1 7.08 51.82 19.07
C MET A 1 8.57 51.44 18.92
N ILE A 2 9.50 52.04 19.67
CA ILE A 2 10.95 51.75 19.54
C ILE A 2 11.35 50.41 20.21
N HIS A 3 10.68 50.00 21.30
CA HIS A 3 10.99 48.74 22.00
C HIS A 3 10.59 47.46 21.23
N PHE A 4 9.57 47.52 20.37
CA PHE A 4 9.11 46.35 19.61
C PHE A 4 10.09 45.98 18.48
N ARG A 5 10.79 46.98 17.92
CA ARG A 5 11.75 46.79 16.83
C ARG A 5 13.07 46.15 17.30
N ASN A 6 13.45 46.34 18.56
CA ASN A 6 14.69 45.82 19.13
C ASN A 6 14.60 44.35 19.59
N ILE A 7 13.40 43.76 19.63
CA ILE A 7 13.19 42.35 19.98
C ILE A 7 12.97 41.50 18.72
N ILE A 8 12.28 42.04 17.70
CA ILE A 8 11.98 41.31 16.47
C ILE A 8 13.24 41.03 15.64
N ILE A 9 14.19 41.97 15.58
CA ILE A 9 15.42 41.80 14.79
C ILE A 9 16.31 40.67 15.32
N PRO A 10 16.62 40.56 16.62
CA PRO A 10 17.37 39.42 17.13
C PRO A 10 16.58 38.10 17.07
N LEU A 11 15.25 38.13 17.21
CA LEU A 11 14.42 36.92 17.07
C LEU A 11 14.39 36.41 15.62
N ALA A 12 14.30 37.30 14.65
CA ALA A 12 14.39 36.97 13.22
C ALA A 12 15.79 36.47 12.85
N ALA A 13 16.85 37.03 13.45
CA ALA A 13 18.22 36.55 13.25
C ALA A 13 18.43 35.15 13.84
N VAL A 14 17.82 34.82 14.98
CA VAL A 14 17.84 33.47 15.58
C VAL A 14 17.03 32.48 14.73
N VAL A 15 15.89 32.89 14.16
CA VAL A 15 15.11 32.04 13.23
C VAL A 15 15.86 31.83 11.90
N VAL A 16 16.56 32.84 11.39
CA VAL A 16 17.43 32.70 10.20
C VAL A 16 18.67 31.84 10.52
N PHE A 17 19.24 31.90 11.73
CA PHE A 17 20.31 31.01 12.16
C PHE A 17 19.83 29.57 12.41
N LEU A 18 18.58 29.38 12.85
CA LEU A 18 17.95 28.07 12.99
C LEU A 18 17.52 27.47 11.64
N MET A 19 17.24 28.29 10.63
CA MET A 19 17.01 27.86 9.24
C MET A 19 18.29 27.78 8.39
N ALA A 20 19.41 28.31 8.86
CA ALA A 20 20.73 28.13 8.27
C ALA A 20 21.46 26.88 8.80
N GLY A 21 20.87 26.17 9.77
CA GLY A 21 21.31 24.85 10.18
C GLY A 21 20.59 23.78 9.37
N CYS A 22 21.38 22.97 8.64
CA CYS A 22 20.99 21.77 7.88
C CYS A 22 20.63 21.98 6.39
N HIS A 23 21.56 22.55 5.63
CA HIS A 23 21.94 21.96 4.34
C HIS A 23 23.42 21.63 4.44
N HIS A 24 23.75 20.39 4.80
CA HIS A 24 25.13 19.89 4.81
C HIS A 24 25.50 19.56 3.37
N ASP A 25 25.68 20.61 2.57
CA ASP A 25 26.09 20.51 1.16
C ASP A 25 27.61 20.28 1.10
N SER A 26 28.05 19.16 1.68
CA SER A 26 29.46 18.77 1.67
C SER A 26 29.84 18.29 0.27
N ALA A 27 31.09 18.53 -0.13
CA ALA A 27 31.60 18.01 -1.40
C ALA A 27 31.46 16.48 -1.50
N THR A 28 31.57 15.77 -0.36
CA THR A 28 31.35 14.33 -0.26
C THR A 28 29.91 13.95 -0.59
N MET A 29 28.91 14.67 -0.04
CA MET A 29 27.49 14.37 -0.27
C MET A 29 27.10 14.63 -1.73
N GLN A 30 27.62 15.70 -2.34
CA GLN A 30 27.43 15.97 -3.77
C GLN A 30 28.02 14.86 -4.63
N GLU A 31 29.21 14.37 -4.29
CA GLU A 31 29.86 13.28 -5.01
C GLU A 31 29.10 11.95 -4.85
N LEU A 32 28.60 11.63 -3.65
CA LEU A 32 27.75 10.45 -3.43
C LEU A 32 26.46 10.54 -4.25
N SER A 33 25.81 11.70 -4.29
CA SER A 33 24.61 11.93 -5.08
C SER A 33 24.86 11.79 -6.59
N ARG A 34 26.05 12.22 -7.06
CA ARG A 34 26.49 12.01 -8.44
C ARG A 34 26.67 10.53 -8.75
N ILE A 35 27.31 9.79 -7.85
CA ILE A 35 27.54 8.35 -8.00
C ILE A 35 26.24 7.54 -7.91
N ASP A 36 25.27 7.94 -7.09
CA ASP A 36 23.95 7.29 -6.98
C ASP A 36 23.29 7.16 -8.36
N SER A 37 23.27 8.25 -9.12
CA SER A 37 22.73 8.23 -10.49
C SER A 37 23.46 7.21 -11.39
N MET A 38 24.76 6.99 -11.20
CA MET A 38 25.55 6.03 -11.97
C MET A 38 25.22 4.58 -11.59
N VAL A 39 25.04 4.30 -10.30
CA VAL A 39 24.72 2.95 -9.77
C VAL A 39 23.38 2.44 -10.32
N TYR A 40 22.42 3.33 -10.55
CA TYR A 40 21.06 2.95 -10.97
C TYR A 40 20.73 3.21 -12.45
N HIS A 41 21.59 3.89 -13.23
CA HIS A 41 21.35 4.20 -14.65
C HIS A 41 22.43 3.67 -15.62
N TYR A 42 22.84 2.41 -15.48
CA TYR A 42 23.68 1.68 -16.45
C TYR A 42 25.16 2.10 -16.52
N HIS A 43 25.70 2.75 -15.48
CA HIS A 43 27.12 3.08 -15.33
C HIS A 43 27.74 2.41 -14.08
N GLU A 44 27.24 1.23 -13.70
CA GLU A 44 27.64 0.53 -12.48
C GLU A 44 29.13 0.20 -12.43
N GLN A 45 29.77 -0.10 -13.56
CA GLN A 45 31.19 -0.41 -13.66
C GLN A 45 32.08 0.80 -13.38
N GLU A 46 31.59 2.01 -13.66
CA GLU A 46 32.30 3.27 -13.41
C GLU A 46 32.09 3.75 -11.96
N ALA A 47 30.94 3.42 -11.36
CA ALA A 47 30.60 3.83 -10.00
C ALA A 47 31.45 3.15 -8.92
N LEU A 48 31.69 1.84 -9.06
CA LEU A 48 32.41 1.05 -8.06
C LEU A 48 33.82 1.57 -7.72
N PRO A 49 34.73 1.84 -8.68
CA PRO A 49 36.07 2.33 -8.35
C PRO A 49 36.03 3.70 -7.67
N LEU A 50 35.06 4.57 -8.00
CA LEU A 50 34.88 5.86 -7.34
C LEU A 50 34.54 5.66 -5.86
N LEU A 51 33.60 4.78 -5.55
CA LEU A 51 33.18 4.46 -4.17
C LEU A 51 34.33 3.84 -3.36
N GLN A 52 35.11 2.94 -3.96
CA GLN A 52 36.22 2.27 -3.28
C GLN A 52 37.39 3.21 -2.94
N GLN A 53 37.57 4.29 -3.70
CA GLN A 53 38.64 5.26 -3.50
C GLN A 53 38.31 6.34 -2.45
N MET A 54 37.05 6.44 -2.01
CA MET A 54 36.66 7.48 -1.06
C MET A 54 37.24 7.25 0.34
N ASN A 55 37.69 8.32 1.00
CA ASN A 55 38.21 8.26 2.36
C ASN A 55 37.07 8.32 3.39
N THR A 56 36.57 7.14 3.79
CA THR A 56 35.45 7.01 4.74
C THR A 56 35.76 7.43 6.17
N ALA A 57 37.04 7.63 6.53
CA ALA A 57 37.45 7.99 7.89
C ALA A 57 36.97 9.38 8.31
N GLN A 58 36.72 10.27 7.34
CA GLN A 58 36.27 11.64 7.57
C GLN A 58 34.76 11.81 7.40
N PHE A 59 34.04 10.74 7.05
CA PHE A 59 32.62 10.82 6.75
C PHE A 59 31.81 11.09 8.01
N SER A 60 30.81 11.94 7.85
CA SER A 60 29.69 12.04 8.78
C SER A 60 28.94 10.69 8.85
N GLN A 61 28.07 10.53 9.85
CA GLN A 61 27.27 9.30 9.96
C GLN A 61 26.36 9.10 8.74
N GLU A 62 25.81 10.18 8.20
CA GLU A 62 24.95 10.19 7.01
C GLU A 62 25.72 9.77 5.76
N GLU A 63 26.88 10.39 5.52
CA GLU A 63 27.75 10.10 4.37
C GLU A 63 28.22 8.65 4.39
N ARG A 64 28.53 8.11 5.59
CA ARG A 64 28.91 6.71 5.75
C ARG A 64 27.75 5.75 5.48
N ALA A 65 26.54 6.08 5.95
CA ALA A 65 25.35 5.29 5.67
C ALA A 65 25.04 5.28 4.16
N TYR A 66 25.07 6.44 3.51
CA TYR A 66 24.79 6.56 2.08
C TYR A 66 25.85 5.85 1.23
N HIS A 67 27.13 6.02 1.57
CA HIS A 67 28.23 5.29 0.93
C HIS A 67 28.08 3.77 1.07
N ALA A 68 27.67 3.26 2.24
CA ALA A 68 27.43 1.83 2.43
C ALA A 68 26.33 1.31 1.50
N VAL A 69 25.21 2.04 1.36
CA VAL A 69 24.13 1.69 0.43
C VAL A 69 24.64 1.62 -1.01
N LEU A 70 25.35 2.66 -1.47
CA LEU A 70 25.86 2.73 -2.84
C LEU A 70 26.93 1.68 -3.11
N LEU A 71 27.86 1.45 -2.18
CA LEU A 71 28.91 0.45 -2.32
C LEU A 71 28.33 -0.96 -2.38
N SER A 72 27.40 -1.31 -1.49
CA SER A 72 26.73 -2.62 -1.52
C SER A 72 26.02 -2.87 -2.85
N MET A 73 25.29 -1.87 -3.36
CA MET A 73 24.61 -1.96 -4.65
C MET A 73 25.58 -2.02 -5.83
N ALA A 74 26.67 -1.25 -5.80
CA ALA A 74 27.69 -1.28 -6.85
C ALA A 74 28.40 -2.63 -6.89
N LEU A 75 28.79 -3.19 -5.74
CA LEU A 75 29.35 -4.54 -5.65
C LEU A 75 28.39 -5.57 -6.24
N TYR A 76 27.14 -5.52 -5.79
CA TYR A 76 26.09 -6.43 -6.22
C TYR A 76 25.87 -6.40 -7.75
N LYS A 77 25.71 -5.21 -8.34
CA LYS A 77 25.52 -5.02 -9.78
C LYS A 77 26.74 -5.38 -10.63
N ASN A 78 27.94 -5.32 -10.06
CA ASN A 78 29.18 -5.74 -10.71
C ASN A 78 29.51 -7.23 -10.47
N TYR A 79 28.58 -8.02 -9.91
CA TYR A 79 28.78 -9.43 -9.60
C TYR A 79 29.98 -9.71 -8.67
N ILE A 80 30.28 -8.77 -7.78
CA ILE A 80 31.30 -8.90 -6.74
C ILE A 80 30.58 -9.16 -5.42
N LEU A 81 30.84 -10.32 -4.83
CA LEU A 81 30.13 -10.77 -3.63
C LEU A 81 30.34 -9.81 -2.45
N ASN A 82 29.24 -9.35 -1.87
CA ASN A 82 29.26 -8.75 -0.54
C ASN A 82 29.59 -9.84 0.51
N THR A 83 30.53 -9.53 1.40
CA THR A 83 31.03 -10.50 2.41
C THR A 83 30.66 -10.15 3.84
N SER A 84 30.01 -9.00 4.06
CA SER A 84 29.56 -8.54 5.37
C SER A 84 28.32 -7.67 5.26
N ASP A 85 27.41 -7.84 6.22
CA ASP A 85 26.16 -7.09 6.37
C ASP A 85 26.25 -5.95 7.38
N SER A 86 27.37 -5.79 8.10
CA SER A 86 27.49 -4.83 9.20
C SER A 86 27.23 -3.39 8.75
N ALA A 87 27.90 -2.94 7.68
CA ALA A 87 27.79 -1.57 7.20
C ALA A 87 26.38 -1.26 6.66
N ILE A 88 25.77 -2.22 5.96
CA ILE A 88 24.42 -2.02 5.42
C ILE A 88 23.36 -2.04 6.52
N ASN A 89 23.50 -2.90 7.53
CA ASN A 89 22.60 -2.93 8.69
C ASN A 89 22.66 -1.62 9.49
N GLU A 90 23.84 -1.04 9.65
CA GLU A 90 24.01 0.29 10.25
C GLU A 90 23.32 1.38 9.42
N ALA A 91 23.45 1.33 8.09
CA ALA A 91 22.83 2.29 7.19
C ALA A 91 21.29 2.21 7.23
N VAL A 92 20.72 1.00 7.19
CA VAL A 92 19.27 0.77 7.36
C VAL A 92 18.78 1.35 8.69
N GLY A 93 19.50 1.07 9.78
CA GLY A 93 19.17 1.59 11.10
C GLY A 93 19.28 3.11 11.21
N TYR A 94 20.21 3.72 10.49
CA TYR A 94 20.36 5.17 10.40
C TYR A 94 19.20 5.81 9.64
N PHE A 95 18.94 5.38 8.40
CA PHE A 95 17.92 6.00 7.56
C PHE A 95 16.51 5.83 8.13
N LYS A 96 16.21 4.68 8.75
CA LYS A 96 14.98 4.48 9.50
C LYS A 96 14.75 5.52 10.60
N LYS A 97 15.81 5.92 11.31
CA LYS A 97 15.73 6.92 12.39
C LYS A 97 15.71 8.35 11.85
N SER A 98 16.35 8.58 10.70
CA SER A 98 16.40 9.90 10.06
C SER A 98 15.03 10.35 9.52
N GLY A 99 14.17 9.41 9.11
CA GLY A 99 12.91 9.70 8.44
C GLY A 99 13.06 9.98 6.94
N ASP A 100 14.24 9.73 6.35
CA ASP A 100 14.43 9.71 4.90
C ASP A 100 13.91 8.39 4.32
N ASP A 101 12.64 8.40 3.91
CA ASP A 101 11.97 7.22 3.38
C ASP A 101 12.59 6.71 2.08
N LEU A 102 13.16 7.59 1.25
CA LEU A 102 13.81 7.20 -0.01
C LEU A 102 15.12 6.45 0.27
N MET A 103 15.97 7.01 1.14
CA MET A 103 17.23 6.35 1.51
C MET A 103 16.99 5.09 2.35
N TYR A 104 15.94 5.08 3.17
CA TYR A 104 15.54 3.87 3.89
C TYR A 104 15.11 2.77 2.93
N LEU A 105 14.31 3.08 1.90
CA LEU A 105 13.93 2.13 0.85
C LEU A 105 15.15 1.59 0.10
N LYS A 106 16.05 2.46 -0.35
CA LYS A 106 17.30 2.03 -1.03
C LYS A 106 18.17 1.16 -0.13
N ALA A 107 18.26 1.50 1.15
CA ALA A 107 19.03 0.73 2.13
C ALA A 107 18.43 -0.67 2.37
N LEU A 108 17.10 -0.80 2.45
CA LEU A 108 16.42 -2.11 2.58
C LEU A 108 16.66 -2.98 1.34
N VAL A 109 16.59 -2.41 0.14
CA VAL A 109 16.90 -3.12 -1.11
C VAL A 109 18.35 -3.60 -1.12
N ALA A 110 19.29 -2.72 -0.77
CA ALA A 110 20.70 -3.05 -0.70
C ALA A 110 21.00 -4.10 0.39
N GLN A 111 20.32 -4.05 1.54
CA GLN A 111 20.40 -5.05 2.59
C GLN A 111 19.93 -6.41 2.09
N GLY A 112 18.81 -6.45 1.35
CA GLY A 112 18.35 -7.66 0.67
C GLY A 112 19.42 -8.24 -0.25
N CYS A 113 20.03 -7.41 -1.09
CA CYS A 113 21.09 -7.80 -2.02
C CYS A 113 22.33 -8.37 -1.31
N VAL A 114 22.77 -7.73 -0.22
CA VAL A 114 23.91 -8.20 0.59
C VAL A 114 23.60 -9.55 1.23
N ASN A 115 22.40 -9.73 1.77
CA ASN A 115 21.98 -11.00 2.35
C ASN A 115 21.88 -12.11 1.30
N GLU A 116 21.47 -11.80 0.07
CA GLU A 116 21.51 -12.75 -1.05
C GLU A 116 22.93 -13.23 -1.36
N ASP A 117 23.90 -12.30 -1.50
CA ASP A 117 25.31 -12.64 -1.75
C ASP A 117 25.91 -13.52 -0.64
N MET A 118 25.47 -13.30 0.60
CA MET A 118 25.88 -14.08 1.78
C MET A 118 25.14 -15.41 1.92
N GLY A 119 24.18 -15.73 1.04
CA GLY A 119 23.35 -16.94 1.11
C GLY A 119 22.28 -16.92 2.22
N GLN A 120 22.04 -15.76 2.83
CA GLN A 120 21.07 -15.51 3.89
C GLN A 120 19.69 -15.21 3.30
N LEU A 121 19.10 -16.21 2.61
CA LEU A 121 17.90 -16.00 1.80
C LEU A 121 16.67 -15.58 2.60
N GLU A 122 16.55 -16.04 3.85
CA GLU A 122 15.44 -15.68 4.74
C GLU A 122 15.47 -14.19 5.09
N GLN A 123 16.64 -13.67 5.46
CA GLN A 123 16.88 -12.27 5.77
C GLN A 123 16.76 -11.39 4.53
N ALA A 124 17.17 -11.89 3.36
CA ALA A 124 17.00 -11.20 2.09
C ALA A 124 15.51 -10.98 1.79
N VAL A 125 14.71 -12.04 1.90
CA VAL A 125 13.24 -12.00 1.72
C VAL A 125 12.61 -10.99 2.69
N GLU A 126 12.94 -11.04 3.99
CA GLU A 126 12.44 -10.08 4.98
C GLU A 126 12.77 -8.62 4.61
N SER A 127 13.99 -8.36 4.14
CA SER A 127 14.44 -7.03 3.73
C SER A 127 13.66 -6.50 2.53
N TYR A 128 13.42 -7.35 1.53
CA TYR A 128 12.64 -6.97 0.35
C TYR A 128 11.15 -6.80 0.63
N HIS A 129 10.58 -7.58 1.56
CA HIS A 129 9.20 -7.35 1.96
C HIS A 129 9.03 -6.00 2.66
N HIS A 130 9.94 -5.66 3.57
CA HIS A 130 9.96 -4.33 4.18
C HIS A 130 10.10 -3.20 3.14
N ALA A 131 10.86 -3.44 2.07
CA ALA A 131 10.97 -2.49 0.97
C ALA A 131 9.67 -2.36 0.15
N GLU A 132 9.00 -3.46 -0.21
CA GLU A 132 7.80 -3.41 -1.05
C GLU A 132 6.54 -2.89 -0.33
N GLU A 133 6.54 -2.87 1.01
CA GLU A 133 5.48 -2.27 1.83
C GLU A 133 5.51 -0.74 1.85
N LEU A 134 6.65 -0.13 1.51
CA LEU A 134 6.75 1.32 1.43
C LEU A 134 5.87 1.85 0.29
N PRO A 135 5.24 3.04 0.46
CA PRO A 135 4.40 3.62 -0.58
C PRO A 135 5.09 3.74 -1.94
N ILE A 136 4.41 3.28 -3.00
CA ILE A 136 4.88 3.37 -4.40
C ILE A 136 5.26 4.81 -4.81
N SER A 137 4.66 5.82 -4.16
CA SER A 137 4.97 7.24 -4.39
C SER A 137 6.37 7.67 -3.92
N ILE A 138 7.07 6.87 -3.11
CA ILE A 138 8.44 7.15 -2.69
C ILE A 138 9.41 6.92 -3.85
N ASP A 139 9.44 5.69 -4.35
CA ASP A 139 10.22 5.31 -5.53
C ASP A 139 9.66 4.01 -6.13
N SER A 140 8.90 4.15 -7.23
CA SER A 140 8.31 3.00 -7.92
C SER A 140 9.35 2.08 -8.54
N SER A 141 10.54 2.57 -8.87
CA SER A 141 11.63 1.77 -9.45
C SER A 141 12.23 0.85 -8.42
N MET A 142 12.57 1.38 -7.23
CA MET A 142 13.12 0.56 -6.14
C MET A 142 12.10 -0.47 -5.63
N ILE A 143 10.82 -0.12 -5.55
CA ILE A 143 9.76 -1.07 -5.16
C ILE A 143 9.57 -2.16 -6.22
N ALA A 144 9.58 -1.80 -7.51
CA ALA A 144 9.53 -2.78 -8.60
C ALA A 144 10.75 -3.71 -8.56
N TYR A 145 11.94 -3.17 -8.26
CA TYR A 145 13.15 -3.95 -8.10
C TYR A 145 13.07 -4.91 -6.91
N ALA A 146 12.62 -4.47 -5.74
CA ALA A 146 12.39 -5.35 -4.58
C ALA A 146 11.44 -6.51 -4.91
N LYS A 147 10.33 -6.23 -5.61
CA LYS A 147 9.38 -7.25 -6.09
C LYS A 147 10.03 -8.22 -7.07
N LEU A 148 10.81 -7.72 -8.02
CA LEU A 148 11.59 -8.55 -8.93
C LEU A 148 12.51 -9.50 -8.16
N ARG A 149 13.22 -9.00 -7.15
CA ARG A 149 14.13 -9.79 -6.30
C ARG A 149 13.42 -10.90 -5.54
N LEU A 150 12.28 -10.60 -4.91
CA LEU A 150 11.43 -11.61 -4.30
C LEU A 150 11.01 -12.67 -5.33
N GLY A 151 10.61 -12.26 -6.54
CA GLY A 151 10.29 -13.16 -7.63
C GLY A 151 11.43 -14.12 -7.97
N VAL A 152 12.66 -13.63 -8.07
CA VAL A 152 13.87 -14.42 -8.35
C VAL A 152 14.14 -15.41 -7.22
N LEU A 153 14.11 -14.95 -5.97
CA LEU A 153 14.35 -15.81 -4.80
C LEU A 153 13.32 -16.93 -4.71
N TYR A 154 12.03 -16.61 -4.89
CA TYR A 154 10.97 -17.62 -4.87
C TYR A 154 11.05 -18.59 -6.05
N GLN A 155 11.42 -18.13 -7.24
CA GLN A 155 11.57 -19.01 -8.40
C GLN A 155 12.78 -19.95 -8.28
N SER A 156 13.84 -19.54 -7.57
CA SER A 156 15.03 -20.36 -7.34
C SER A 156 14.78 -21.56 -6.41
N GLN A 157 13.65 -21.58 -5.69
CA GLN A 157 13.26 -22.70 -4.83
C GLN A 157 12.63 -23.84 -5.63
N VAL A 158 13.04 -25.06 -5.31
CA VAL A 158 12.73 -26.27 -6.11
C VAL A 158 11.24 -26.65 -6.03
N ILE A 159 10.51 -26.29 -4.95
CA ILE A 159 9.12 -26.75 -4.72
C ILE A 159 8.24 -25.65 -4.08
N GLY A 160 7.07 -25.42 -4.67
CA GLY A 160 5.90 -24.83 -3.98
C GLY A 160 5.78 -23.30 -3.98
N THR A 161 6.76 -22.57 -4.52
CA THR A 161 6.82 -21.10 -4.48
C THR A 161 6.63 -20.43 -5.84
N ASN A 162 6.48 -21.20 -6.93
CA ASN A 162 6.31 -20.66 -8.28
C ASN A 162 5.09 -19.74 -8.43
N THR A 163 4.02 -19.98 -7.66
CA THR A 163 2.84 -19.11 -7.63
C THR A 163 3.14 -17.75 -6.99
N ILE A 164 3.91 -17.75 -5.90
CA ILE A 164 4.36 -16.52 -5.22
C ILE A 164 5.31 -15.76 -6.14
N ALA A 165 6.30 -16.45 -6.73
CA ALA A 165 7.24 -15.86 -7.68
C ALA A 165 6.49 -15.18 -8.85
N LEU A 166 5.52 -15.89 -9.43
CA LEU A 166 4.68 -15.38 -10.51
C LEU A 166 3.93 -14.11 -10.09
N GLN A 167 3.33 -14.10 -8.90
CA GLN A 167 2.64 -12.92 -8.39
C GLN A 167 3.60 -11.72 -8.30
N LYS A 168 4.78 -11.90 -7.71
CA LYS A 168 5.78 -10.83 -7.58
C LYS A 168 6.23 -10.28 -8.94
N TYR A 169 6.47 -11.14 -9.92
CA TYR A 169 6.77 -10.70 -11.29
C TYR A 169 5.61 -9.97 -11.96
N GLN A 170 4.37 -10.41 -11.75
CA GLN A 170 3.18 -9.75 -12.30
C GLN A 170 2.91 -8.38 -11.65
N GLU A 171 3.29 -8.19 -10.39
CA GLU A 171 3.23 -6.90 -9.71
C GLU A 171 4.35 -5.95 -10.19
N ALA A 172 5.56 -6.46 -10.46
CA ALA A 172 6.70 -5.67 -10.91
C ALA A 172 6.61 -5.24 -12.39
N LEU A 173 6.15 -6.13 -13.27
CA LEU A 173 6.07 -5.90 -14.72
C LEU A 173 5.38 -4.58 -15.13
N PRO A 174 4.17 -4.22 -14.64
CA PRO A 174 3.53 -2.97 -15.02
C PRO A 174 4.30 -1.73 -14.53
N LEU A 175 5.05 -1.84 -13.43
CA LEU A 175 5.88 -0.74 -12.93
C LEU A 175 7.06 -0.50 -13.86
N PHE A 176 7.79 -1.54 -14.26
CA PHE A 176 8.91 -1.40 -15.21
C PHE A 176 8.44 -0.88 -16.58
N ARG A 177 7.27 -1.32 -17.06
CA ARG A 177 6.65 -0.77 -18.28
C ARG A 177 6.33 0.71 -18.17
N ALA A 178 5.79 1.15 -17.04
CA ALA A 178 5.47 2.55 -16.80
C ALA A 178 6.75 3.41 -16.70
N LEU A 179 7.83 2.84 -16.18
CA LEU A 179 9.15 3.48 -16.08
C LEU A 179 9.93 3.46 -17.40
N GLY A 180 9.53 2.63 -18.36
CA GLY A 180 10.28 2.41 -19.60
C GLY A 180 11.57 1.59 -19.41
N ASP A 181 11.70 0.87 -18.28
CA ASP A 181 12.86 0.01 -18.01
C ASP A 181 12.71 -1.31 -18.78
N ALA A 182 13.21 -1.29 -20.02
CA ALA A 182 13.11 -2.43 -20.92
C ALA A 182 13.93 -3.64 -20.46
N HIS A 183 15.01 -3.42 -19.69
CA HIS A 183 15.84 -4.52 -19.18
C HIS A 183 15.07 -5.31 -18.12
N TYR A 184 14.54 -4.66 -17.09
CA TYR A 184 13.77 -5.39 -16.08
C TYR A 184 12.39 -5.85 -16.57
N GLU A 185 11.79 -5.15 -17.54
CA GLU A 185 10.62 -5.69 -18.26
C GLU A 185 10.95 -7.05 -18.89
N LEU A 186 12.09 -7.18 -19.57
CA LEU A 186 12.52 -8.41 -20.22
C LEU A 186 12.76 -9.54 -19.21
N VAL A 187 13.38 -9.24 -18.07
CA VAL A 187 13.58 -10.21 -16.98
C VAL A 187 12.22 -10.72 -16.50
N CYS A 188 11.26 -9.83 -16.20
CA CYS A 188 9.91 -10.22 -15.78
C CYS A 188 9.21 -11.09 -16.82
N LEU A 189 9.23 -10.71 -18.10
CA LEU A 189 8.59 -11.49 -19.16
C LEU A 189 9.20 -12.89 -19.28
N THR A 190 10.52 -12.99 -19.24
CA THR A 190 11.23 -14.28 -19.32
C THR A 190 10.84 -15.19 -18.15
N SER A 191 10.84 -14.65 -16.92
CA SER A 191 10.47 -15.41 -15.73
C SER A 191 8.99 -15.83 -15.73
N ILE A 192 8.08 -14.95 -16.12
CA ILE A 192 6.65 -15.26 -16.25
C ILE A 192 6.43 -16.36 -17.30
N GLY A 193 7.04 -16.24 -18.49
CA GLY A 193 6.97 -17.26 -19.53
C GLY A 193 7.50 -18.61 -19.06
N GLY A 194 8.61 -18.60 -18.32
CA GLY A 194 9.21 -19.77 -17.70
C GLY A 194 8.31 -20.45 -16.66
N ILE A 195 7.50 -19.69 -15.92
CA ILE A 195 6.54 -20.25 -14.95
C ILE A 195 5.26 -20.71 -15.66
N TYR A 196 4.70 -19.92 -16.58
CA TYR A 196 3.46 -20.25 -17.29
C TYR A 196 3.53 -21.57 -18.06
N ARG A 197 4.68 -21.94 -18.61
CA ARG A 197 4.85 -23.23 -19.31
C ARG A 197 4.60 -24.46 -18.41
N ASN A 198 4.69 -24.28 -17.10
CA ASN A 198 4.49 -25.34 -16.10
C ASN A 198 3.07 -25.32 -15.50
N ILE A 199 2.21 -24.38 -15.92
CA ILE A 199 0.83 -24.24 -15.47
C ILE A 199 -0.11 -24.59 -16.62
N ASP A 200 -0.89 -25.66 -16.47
CA ASP A 200 -1.67 -26.22 -17.57
C ASP A 200 -2.66 -25.23 -18.20
N GLU A 201 -3.29 -24.37 -17.38
CA GLU A 201 -4.26 -23.37 -17.84
C GLU A 201 -3.62 -22.13 -18.50
N LYS A 202 -2.28 -22.00 -18.47
CA LYS A 202 -1.56 -20.79 -18.93
C LYS A 202 -0.67 -21.03 -20.14
N HIS A 203 -0.74 -22.19 -20.77
CA HIS A 203 0.13 -22.57 -21.89
C HIS A 203 0.08 -21.61 -23.09
N ASP A 204 -1.11 -21.23 -23.55
CA ASP A 204 -1.26 -20.27 -24.66
C ASP A 204 -0.64 -18.91 -24.30
N SER A 205 -0.81 -18.48 -23.05
CA SER A 205 -0.20 -17.26 -22.53
C SER A 205 1.32 -17.38 -22.44
N ALA A 206 1.85 -18.57 -22.11
CA ALA A 206 3.28 -18.82 -22.01
C ALA A 206 3.99 -18.55 -23.35
N VAL A 207 3.45 -19.08 -24.45
CA VAL A 207 4.04 -18.91 -25.80
C VAL A 207 4.03 -17.45 -26.23
N VAL A 208 2.94 -16.72 -25.95
CA VAL A 208 2.85 -15.28 -26.25
C VAL A 208 3.90 -14.50 -25.46
N VAL A 209 3.96 -14.69 -24.14
CA VAL A 209 4.89 -13.99 -23.25
C VAL A 209 6.35 -14.28 -23.65
N MET A 210 6.70 -15.54 -23.94
CA MET A 210 8.06 -15.90 -24.40
C MET A 210 8.41 -15.26 -25.75
N LYS A 211 7.45 -15.13 -26.68
CA LYS A 211 7.69 -14.46 -27.96
C LYS A 211 7.85 -12.94 -27.79
N ASP A 212 7.08 -12.32 -26.91
CA ASP A 212 7.24 -10.91 -26.56
C ASP A 212 8.62 -10.66 -25.93
N ALA A 213 9.06 -11.54 -25.02
CA ALA A 213 10.40 -11.50 -24.45
C ALA A 213 11.49 -11.65 -25.52
N ILE A 214 11.35 -12.57 -26.49
CA ILE A 214 12.29 -12.70 -27.63
C ILE A 214 12.38 -11.41 -28.43
N ALA A 215 11.24 -10.80 -28.77
CA ALA A 215 11.21 -9.56 -29.55
C ALA A 215 11.89 -8.41 -28.80
N LEU A 216 11.66 -8.31 -27.48
CA LEU A 216 12.30 -7.31 -26.63
C LEU A 216 13.81 -7.56 -26.47
N ALA A 217 14.21 -8.81 -26.23
CA ALA A 217 15.62 -9.20 -26.16
C ALA A 217 16.39 -8.85 -27.44
N GLN A 218 15.79 -9.12 -28.61
CA GLN A 218 16.37 -8.73 -29.91
C GLN A 218 16.54 -7.22 -30.04
N LYS A 219 15.57 -6.42 -29.56
CA LYS A 219 15.65 -4.96 -29.58
C LYS A 219 16.75 -4.43 -28.67
N LEU A 220 16.99 -5.08 -27.54
CA LEU A 220 18.01 -4.71 -26.57
C LEU A 220 19.41 -5.26 -26.90
N GLY A 221 19.51 -6.23 -27.80
CA GLY A 221 20.74 -6.99 -28.00
C GLY A 221 21.09 -7.90 -26.82
N ASP A 222 20.08 -8.28 -26.01
CA ASP A 222 20.27 -9.16 -24.86
C ASP A 222 20.26 -10.63 -25.31
N GLU A 223 21.45 -11.14 -25.62
CA GLU A 223 21.65 -12.51 -26.10
C GLU A 223 21.29 -13.57 -25.05
N TYR A 224 21.45 -13.27 -23.76
CA TYR A 224 21.12 -14.20 -22.67
C TYR A 224 19.62 -14.49 -22.61
N HIS A 225 18.79 -13.45 -22.54
CA HIS A 225 17.34 -13.62 -22.49
C HIS A 225 16.78 -14.09 -23.84
N LEU A 226 17.43 -13.75 -24.95
CA LEU A 226 17.09 -14.29 -26.26
C LEU A 226 17.27 -15.81 -26.30
N PHE A 227 18.42 -16.29 -25.80
CA PHE A 227 18.68 -17.71 -25.62
C PHE A 227 17.66 -18.35 -24.70
N ALA A 228 17.47 -17.79 -23.49
CA ALA A 228 16.60 -18.35 -22.47
C ALA A 228 15.18 -18.57 -23.00
N ASN A 229 14.58 -17.58 -23.66
CA ASN A 229 13.21 -17.71 -24.18
C ASN A 229 13.10 -18.67 -25.38
N ARG A 230 14.12 -18.75 -26.25
CA ARG A 230 14.15 -19.74 -27.33
C ARG A 230 14.28 -21.16 -26.77
N TYR A 231 15.11 -21.34 -25.76
CA TYR A 231 15.23 -22.59 -25.02
C TYR A 231 13.88 -22.98 -24.37
N LEU A 232 13.20 -22.04 -23.70
CA LEU A 232 11.91 -22.28 -23.06
C LEU A 232 10.81 -22.64 -24.09
N LEU A 233 10.80 -22.00 -25.25
CA LEU A 233 9.90 -22.37 -26.35
C LEU A 233 10.21 -23.77 -26.91
N SER A 234 11.49 -24.11 -27.07
CA SER A 234 11.89 -25.46 -27.47
C SER A 234 11.36 -26.50 -26.49
N GLU A 235 11.57 -26.28 -25.18
CA GLU A 235 11.06 -27.17 -24.14
C GLU A 235 9.53 -27.27 -24.15
N TYR A 236 8.82 -26.15 -24.33
CA TYR A 236 7.36 -26.12 -24.44
C TYR A 236 6.86 -27.03 -25.58
N TYR A 237 7.37 -26.84 -26.80
CA TYR A 237 6.94 -27.64 -27.96
C TYR A 237 7.35 -29.11 -27.84
N LEU A 238 8.50 -29.40 -27.21
CA LEU A 238 8.97 -30.76 -26.97
C LEU A 238 8.05 -31.55 -26.04
N VAL A 239 7.74 -30.96 -24.87
CA VAL A 239 7.11 -31.68 -23.76
C VAL A 239 5.59 -31.64 -23.85
N ARG A 240 5.02 -30.47 -24.19
CA ARG A 240 3.56 -30.26 -24.14
C ARG A 240 2.89 -30.61 -25.47
N GLU A 241 3.27 -29.91 -26.53
CA GLU A 241 2.68 -30.12 -27.86
C GLU A 241 3.19 -31.39 -28.54
N LYS A 242 4.37 -31.88 -28.12
CA LYS A 242 5.14 -32.92 -28.82
C LYS A 242 5.38 -32.60 -30.30
N ASP A 243 5.45 -31.30 -30.62
CA ASP A 243 5.87 -30.82 -31.93
C ASP A 243 7.40 -30.77 -31.97
N TYR A 244 7.99 -31.91 -32.30
CA TYR A 244 9.44 -32.06 -32.36
C TYR A 244 10.09 -31.18 -33.44
N GLN A 245 9.36 -30.77 -34.48
CA GLN A 245 9.89 -29.88 -35.52
C GLN A 245 10.02 -28.44 -35.00
N LEU A 246 8.98 -27.92 -34.35
CA LEU A 246 9.05 -26.60 -33.71
C LEU A 246 10.05 -26.60 -32.55
N SER A 247 10.08 -27.66 -31.74
CA SER A 247 11.10 -27.79 -30.70
C SER A 247 12.50 -27.70 -31.27
N LYS A 248 12.80 -28.48 -32.32
CA LYS A 248 14.10 -28.44 -33.02
C LYS A 248 14.40 -27.05 -33.56
N LYS A 249 13.44 -26.38 -34.20
CA LYS A 249 13.62 -25.03 -34.73
C LYS A 249 14.07 -24.05 -33.65
N TYR A 250 13.36 -23.98 -32.53
CA TYR A 250 13.72 -23.04 -31.45
C TYR A 250 15.00 -23.48 -30.71
N GLY A 251 15.24 -24.78 -30.56
CA GLY A 251 16.49 -25.30 -29.99
C GLY A 251 17.71 -24.90 -30.82
N LEU A 252 17.62 -24.98 -32.16
CA LEU A 252 18.70 -24.55 -33.07
C LEU A 252 18.94 -23.04 -32.98
N GLN A 253 17.86 -22.25 -32.87
CA GLN A 253 17.95 -20.80 -32.67
C GLN A 253 18.52 -20.42 -31.29
N ALA A 254 18.36 -21.27 -30.27
CA ALA A 254 18.95 -21.05 -28.96
C ALA A 254 20.48 -21.26 -29.04
N ILE A 255 20.94 -22.38 -29.59
CA ILE A 255 22.38 -22.67 -29.67
C ILE A 255 23.15 -21.87 -30.73
N SER A 256 22.45 -21.11 -31.60
CA SER A 256 23.09 -20.30 -32.65
C SER A 256 23.72 -18.99 -32.15
N ALA A 257 23.50 -18.64 -30.89
CA ALA A 257 24.10 -17.47 -30.27
C ALA A 257 25.54 -17.75 -29.82
N ASP A 258 26.30 -16.69 -29.51
CA ASP A 258 27.74 -16.76 -29.26
C ASP A 258 28.05 -17.78 -28.13
N PRO A 259 28.86 -18.83 -28.40
CA PRO A 259 29.27 -19.80 -27.39
C PRO A 259 29.98 -19.18 -26.18
N ALA A 260 30.58 -17.99 -26.31
CA ALA A 260 31.18 -17.25 -25.20
C ALA A 260 30.14 -16.66 -24.23
N ILE A 261 28.89 -16.49 -24.69
CA ILE A 261 27.77 -15.95 -23.91
C ILE A 261 26.90 -17.09 -23.37
N ILE A 262 26.80 -18.20 -24.12
CA ILE A 262 25.90 -19.32 -23.83
C ILE A 262 26.71 -20.62 -23.82
N ASP A 263 27.33 -20.87 -22.68
CA ASP A 263 27.86 -22.18 -22.33
C ASP A 263 26.85 -22.87 -21.40
N HIS A 264 25.71 -23.34 -21.93
CA HIS A 264 24.73 -24.09 -21.13
C HIS A 264 24.31 -25.39 -21.81
N PRO A 265 24.51 -26.57 -21.17
CA PRO A 265 24.23 -27.86 -21.80
C PRO A 265 22.75 -28.12 -22.14
N ARG A 266 21.80 -27.47 -21.45
CA ARG A 266 20.37 -27.79 -21.56
C ARG A 266 19.78 -27.55 -22.95
N ALA A 267 20.24 -26.54 -23.69
CA ALA A 267 19.74 -26.31 -25.05
C ALA A 267 20.15 -27.42 -26.02
N HIS A 268 21.37 -27.95 -25.86
CA HIS A 268 21.81 -29.14 -26.60
C HIS A 268 20.94 -30.35 -26.23
N TYR A 269 20.65 -30.54 -24.94
CA TYR A 269 19.79 -31.63 -24.47
C TYR A 269 18.38 -31.59 -25.09
N ARG A 270 17.76 -30.40 -25.21
CA ARG A 270 16.46 -30.27 -25.90
C ARG A 270 16.54 -30.62 -27.37
N LEU A 271 17.63 -30.27 -28.06
CA LEU A 271 17.85 -30.69 -29.44
C LEU A 271 17.96 -32.21 -29.55
N VAL A 272 18.72 -32.85 -28.67
CA VAL A 272 18.86 -34.31 -28.63
C VAL A 272 17.49 -34.97 -28.48
N SER A 273 16.68 -34.55 -27.51
CA SER A 273 15.31 -35.04 -27.35
C SER A 273 14.43 -34.79 -28.57
N SER A 274 14.57 -33.63 -29.22
CA SER A 274 13.81 -33.29 -30.43
C SER A 274 14.16 -34.21 -31.61
N TYR A 275 15.45 -34.48 -31.80
CA TYR A 275 15.92 -35.39 -32.85
C TYR A 275 15.50 -36.85 -32.58
N LEU A 276 15.57 -37.31 -31.34
CA LEU A 276 15.04 -38.62 -30.94
C LEU A 276 13.54 -38.73 -31.21
N GLY A 277 12.75 -37.72 -30.86
CA GLY A 277 11.31 -37.68 -31.17
C GLY A 277 10.98 -37.67 -32.66
N LEU A 278 11.90 -37.19 -33.51
CA LEU A 278 11.81 -37.25 -34.96
C LEU A 278 12.31 -38.57 -35.57
N GLY A 279 12.80 -39.51 -34.75
CA GLY A 279 13.42 -40.74 -35.23
C GLY A 279 14.77 -40.51 -35.92
N GLN A 280 15.52 -39.49 -35.50
CA GLN A 280 16.83 -39.11 -36.03
C GLN A 280 17.94 -39.29 -34.96
N PRO A 281 18.21 -40.54 -34.54
CA PRO A 281 19.11 -40.82 -33.42
C PRO A 281 20.60 -40.53 -33.73
N ASP A 282 20.97 -40.50 -35.02
CA ASP A 282 22.29 -40.07 -35.49
C ASP A 282 22.56 -38.58 -35.19
N SER A 283 21.58 -37.73 -35.50
CA SER A 283 21.62 -36.30 -35.21
C SER A 283 21.56 -36.06 -33.70
N ALA A 284 20.77 -36.86 -32.97
CA ALA A 284 20.73 -36.82 -31.53
C ALA A 284 22.13 -37.11 -30.92
N ALA A 285 22.80 -38.18 -31.34
CA ALA A 285 24.15 -38.51 -30.89
C ALA A 285 25.16 -37.38 -31.21
N TYR A 286 25.03 -36.73 -32.38
CA TYR A 286 25.88 -35.61 -32.76
C TYR A 286 25.74 -34.41 -31.81
N TYR A 287 24.51 -33.96 -31.52
CA TYR A 287 24.29 -32.80 -30.64
C TYR A 287 24.61 -33.09 -29.18
N LEU A 288 24.50 -34.36 -28.79
CA LEU A 288 24.87 -34.85 -27.48
C LEU A 288 26.39 -34.82 -27.25
N HIS A 289 27.18 -35.24 -28.24
CA HIS A 289 28.64 -35.10 -28.22
C HIS A 289 29.09 -33.63 -28.24
N LYS A 290 28.30 -32.75 -28.86
CA LYS A 290 28.56 -31.30 -28.88
C LYS A 290 28.17 -30.58 -27.59
N ALA A 291 27.37 -31.21 -26.72
CA ALA A 291 26.93 -30.58 -25.51
C ALA A 291 28.14 -30.24 -24.61
N PRO A 292 28.19 -29.04 -24.02
CA PRO A 292 29.14 -28.73 -22.97
C PRO A 292 29.08 -29.72 -21.80
N ALA A 293 30.12 -29.72 -20.98
CA ALA A 293 30.13 -30.52 -19.76
C ALA A 293 28.94 -30.16 -18.85
N ALA A 294 28.36 -31.17 -18.18
CA ALA A 294 27.31 -30.95 -17.21
C ALA A 294 27.81 -30.03 -16.08
N GLN A 295 27.06 -28.98 -15.76
CA GLN A 295 27.45 -27.95 -14.79
C GLN A 295 26.82 -28.15 -13.41
N SER A 296 25.76 -28.94 -13.34
CA SER A 296 25.07 -29.28 -12.09
C SER A 296 24.71 -30.77 -12.05
N ALA A 297 24.43 -31.28 -10.85
CA ALA A 297 23.92 -32.65 -10.70
C ALA A 297 22.60 -32.88 -11.47
N LEU A 298 21.75 -31.85 -11.59
CA LEU A 298 20.54 -31.89 -12.43
C LEU A 298 20.88 -32.04 -13.92
N ASP A 299 21.90 -31.33 -14.39
CA ASP A 299 22.35 -31.47 -15.78
C ASP A 299 22.96 -32.85 -16.04
N SER A 300 23.63 -33.44 -15.05
CA SER A 300 24.16 -34.81 -15.12
C SER A 300 23.04 -35.84 -15.22
N VAL A 301 21.93 -35.67 -14.49
CA VAL A 301 20.75 -36.55 -14.63
C VAL A 301 20.24 -36.50 -16.06
N ALA A 302 19.94 -35.30 -16.57
CA ALA A 302 19.43 -35.12 -17.93
C ALA A 302 20.41 -35.67 -18.99
N TYR A 303 21.71 -35.48 -18.80
CA TYR A 303 22.74 -36.01 -19.68
C TYR A 303 22.68 -37.54 -19.76
N TYR A 304 22.67 -38.24 -18.61
CA TYR A 304 22.67 -39.70 -18.59
C TYR A 304 21.34 -40.31 -19.06
N GLU A 305 20.21 -39.64 -18.82
CA GLU A 305 18.93 -40.03 -19.43
C GLU A 305 19.01 -39.98 -20.97
N LEU A 306 19.60 -38.92 -21.52
CA LEU A 306 19.80 -38.80 -22.96
C LEU A 306 20.83 -39.77 -23.51
N MET A 307 21.90 -40.09 -22.78
CA MET A 307 22.83 -41.17 -23.18
C MET A 307 22.08 -42.48 -23.30
N SER A 308 21.24 -42.78 -22.30
CA SER A 308 20.49 -44.02 -22.25
C SER A 308 19.61 -44.17 -23.49
N GLU A 309 18.90 -43.09 -23.85
CA GLU A 309 17.99 -43.09 -25.00
C GLU A 309 18.74 -43.13 -26.34
N VAL A 310 19.86 -42.41 -26.46
CA VAL A 310 20.70 -42.44 -27.67
C VAL A 310 21.32 -43.83 -27.86
N GLU A 311 21.86 -44.47 -26.82
CA GLU A 311 22.43 -45.82 -26.95
C GLU A 311 21.37 -46.86 -27.27
N HIS A 312 20.15 -46.70 -26.77
CA HIS A 312 19.01 -47.56 -27.11
C HIS A 312 18.60 -47.41 -28.58
N GLN A 313 18.39 -46.18 -29.07
CA GLN A 313 17.87 -45.94 -30.42
C GLN A 313 18.94 -45.98 -31.52
N TYR A 314 20.14 -45.44 -31.26
CA TYR A 314 21.23 -45.32 -32.24
C TYR A 314 22.09 -46.60 -32.27
N SER A 315 22.74 -46.92 -31.14
CA SER A 315 23.70 -48.02 -31.03
C SER A 315 23.01 -49.38 -30.86
N LYS A 316 21.75 -49.40 -30.42
CA LYS A 316 20.99 -50.60 -30.03
C LYS A 316 21.71 -51.42 -28.94
N ASP A 317 22.41 -50.74 -28.04
CA ASP A 317 23.15 -51.33 -26.92
C ASP A 317 22.35 -51.21 -25.62
N GLU A 318 21.54 -52.22 -25.35
CA GLU A 318 20.70 -52.31 -24.14
C GLU A 318 21.51 -52.31 -22.84
N GLY A 319 22.74 -52.82 -22.88
CA GLY A 319 23.61 -52.88 -21.71
C GLY A 319 24.05 -51.49 -21.28
N LYS A 320 24.55 -50.69 -22.23
CA LYS A 320 24.91 -49.28 -22.00
C LYS A 320 23.70 -48.43 -21.66
N SER A 321 22.59 -48.62 -22.37
CA SER A 321 21.36 -47.88 -22.11
C SER A 321 20.92 -48.04 -20.65
N LYS A 322 20.85 -49.28 -20.16
CA LYS A 322 20.50 -49.57 -18.77
C LYS A 322 21.51 -49.01 -17.77
N HIS A 323 22.81 -49.08 -18.10
CA HIS A 323 23.87 -48.53 -17.25
C HIS A 323 23.70 -47.01 -17.04
N TYR A 324 23.50 -46.25 -18.11
CA TYR A 324 23.31 -44.80 -18.03
C TYR A 324 22.01 -44.42 -17.29
N MET A 325 20.92 -45.17 -17.50
CA MET A 325 19.68 -44.96 -16.74
C MET A 325 19.89 -45.16 -15.24
N GLN A 326 20.69 -46.15 -14.84
CA GLN A 326 20.99 -46.40 -13.43
C GLN A 326 21.84 -45.27 -12.81
N LEU A 327 22.77 -44.68 -13.57
CA LEU A 327 23.53 -43.51 -13.13
C LEU A 327 22.62 -42.29 -12.92
N ALA A 328 21.69 -42.04 -13.85
CA ALA A 328 20.72 -40.95 -13.73
C ALA A 328 19.88 -41.08 -12.46
N HIS A 329 19.31 -42.27 -12.20
CA HIS A 329 18.52 -42.53 -10.98
C HIS A 329 19.33 -42.33 -9.70
N THR A 330 20.57 -42.83 -9.66
CA THR A 330 21.43 -42.70 -8.47
C THR A 330 21.68 -41.22 -8.12
N ILE A 331 21.88 -40.37 -9.13
CA ILE A 331 22.08 -38.93 -8.93
C ILE A 331 20.76 -38.26 -8.53
N ALA A 332 19.63 -38.62 -9.17
CA ALA A 332 18.31 -38.07 -8.86
C ALA A 332 17.85 -38.38 -7.42
N ASP A 333 18.12 -39.60 -6.93
CA ASP A 333 17.83 -39.99 -5.55
C ASP A 333 18.63 -39.14 -4.56
N SER A 334 19.93 -38.91 -4.85
CA SER A 334 20.79 -38.06 -4.05
C SER A 334 20.32 -36.60 -4.01
N LEU A 335 19.82 -36.07 -5.13
CA LEU A 335 19.23 -34.73 -5.21
C LEU A 335 17.95 -34.61 -4.40
N THR A 336 17.07 -35.61 -4.47
CA THR A 336 15.79 -35.62 -3.75
C THR A 336 16.00 -35.62 -2.23
N ILE A 337 17.04 -36.32 -1.75
CA ILE A 337 17.41 -36.38 -0.34
C ILE A 337 18.01 -35.04 0.16
N ASN A 338 18.72 -34.31 -0.70
CA ASN A 338 19.42 -33.07 -0.34
C ASN A 338 18.63 -31.77 -0.65
N GLY A 339 17.58 -31.82 -1.48
CA GLY A 339 16.95 -30.64 -2.10
C GLY A 339 15.74 -30.03 -1.39
N LEU A 340 15.36 -30.50 -0.18
CA LEU A 340 14.18 -30.04 0.55
C LEU A 340 14.44 -28.76 1.36
N ASN A 341 14.53 -27.61 0.68
CA ASN A 341 14.54 -26.31 1.36
C ASN A 341 13.16 -25.63 1.23
N HIS A 342 12.24 -25.94 2.14
CA HIS A 342 10.93 -25.25 2.26
C HIS A 342 11.00 -23.91 3.00
N ARG A 343 12.20 -23.43 3.36
CA ARG A 343 12.37 -22.33 4.33
C ARG A 343 11.77 -21.01 3.86
N LEU A 344 11.89 -20.65 2.57
CA LEU A 344 11.31 -19.41 2.07
C LEU A 344 9.77 -19.41 2.07
N LEU A 345 9.14 -20.56 1.85
CA LEU A 345 7.68 -20.66 1.96
C LEU A 345 7.20 -20.47 3.42
N GLU A 346 7.99 -20.92 4.39
CA GLU A 346 7.72 -20.70 5.81
C GLU A 346 7.90 -19.22 6.20
N VAL A 347 8.94 -18.57 5.68
CA VAL A 347 9.17 -17.13 5.85
C VAL A 347 7.99 -16.33 5.27
N GLU A 348 7.56 -16.60 4.03
CA GLU A 348 6.41 -15.94 3.42
C GLU A 348 5.15 -16.09 4.29
N LYS A 349 4.83 -17.32 4.72
CA LYS A 349 3.65 -17.57 5.56
C LYS A 349 3.71 -16.83 6.89
N LYS A 350 4.90 -16.78 7.51
CA LYS A 350 5.11 -16.05 8.76
C LYS A 350 4.93 -14.55 8.54
N TYR A 351 5.44 -14.03 7.43
CA TYR A 351 5.31 -12.63 7.04
C TYR A 351 3.84 -12.24 6.81
N ASP A 352 3.12 -13.00 5.99
CA ASP A 352 1.69 -12.81 5.73
C ASP A 352 0.86 -12.83 7.02
N HIS A 353 1.21 -13.73 7.94
CA HIS A 353 0.55 -13.83 9.23
C HIS A 353 0.76 -12.57 10.08
N GLN A 354 2.00 -12.04 10.13
CA GLN A 354 2.32 -10.81 10.84
C GLN A 354 1.58 -9.60 10.24
N LEU A 355 1.54 -9.50 8.92
CA LEU A 355 0.80 -8.43 8.24
C LEU A 355 -0.71 -8.53 8.52
N ALA A 356 -1.27 -9.74 8.53
CA ALA A 356 -2.68 -9.96 8.87
C ALA A 356 -2.99 -9.59 10.33
N GLU A 357 -2.09 -9.87 11.27
CA GLU A 357 -2.20 -9.46 12.68
C GLU A 357 -2.19 -7.94 12.82
N LEU A 358 -1.26 -7.24 12.16
CA LEU A 358 -1.19 -5.78 12.16
C LEU A 358 -2.45 -5.15 11.59
N ASN A 359 -2.92 -5.64 10.44
CA ASN A 359 -4.16 -5.19 9.81
C ASN A 359 -5.39 -5.41 10.71
N LYS A 360 -5.44 -6.51 11.48
CA LYS A 360 -6.52 -6.74 12.46
C LYS A 360 -6.48 -5.69 13.57
N VAL A 361 -5.30 -5.40 14.11
CA VAL A 361 -5.13 -4.38 15.17
C VAL A 361 -5.54 -3.01 14.66
N GLU A 362 -5.08 -2.63 13.47
CA GLU A 362 -5.42 -1.35 12.85
C GLU A 362 -6.92 -1.24 12.58
N ASN A 363 -7.53 -2.26 11.97
CA ASN A 363 -8.98 -2.28 11.72
C ASN A 363 -9.80 -2.25 13.01
N ALA A 364 -9.36 -2.93 14.07
CA ALA A 364 -10.00 -2.84 15.38
C ALA A 364 -9.92 -1.41 15.96
N SER A 365 -8.80 -0.72 15.77
CA SER A 365 -8.65 0.68 16.19
C SER A 365 -9.56 1.63 15.40
N ARG A 366 -9.64 1.46 14.06
CA ARG A 366 -10.54 2.21 13.18
C ARG A 366 -12.00 1.98 13.57
N LEU A 367 -12.40 0.73 13.81
CA LEU A 367 -13.75 0.39 14.27
C LEU A 367 -14.09 1.06 15.60
N LYS A 368 -13.18 1.03 16.58
CA LYS A 368 -13.37 1.73 17.87
C LYS A 368 -13.55 3.22 17.68
N SER A 369 -12.74 3.85 16.84
CA SER A 369 -12.85 5.28 16.54
C SER A 369 -14.18 5.64 15.85
N ALA A 370 -14.64 4.82 14.92
CA ALA A 370 -15.92 4.99 14.25
C ALA A 370 -17.10 4.84 15.22
N LEU A 371 -17.06 3.83 16.10
CA LEU A 371 -18.09 3.62 17.13
C LEU A 371 -18.17 4.81 18.11
N LEU A 372 -17.03 5.39 18.49
CA LEU A 372 -16.99 6.60 19.32
C LEU A 372 -17.65 7.79 18.62
N LEU A 373 -17.38 8.00 17.33
CA LEU A 373 -18.02 9.06 16.54
C LEU A 373 -19.54 8.87 16.44
N VAL A 374 -20.00 7.64 16.18
CA VAL A 374 -21.42 7.32 16.16
C VAL A 374 -22.08 7.57 17.52
N ALA A 375 -21.43 7.17 18.61
CA ALA A 375 -21.93 7.41 19.97
C ALA A 375 -22.06 8.92 20.28
N LEU A 376 -21.08 9.73 19.87
CA LEU A 376 -21.13 11.19 20.02
C LEU A 376 -22.27 11.81 19.21
N LEU A 377 -22.50 11.34 17.98
CA LEU A 377 -23.63 11.79 17.15
C LEU A 377 -24.97 11.44 17.80
N VAL A 378 -25.13 10.22 18.32
CA VAL A 378 -26.35 9.80 19.03
C VAL A 378 -26.57 10.64 20.28
N LEU A 379 -25.54 10.89 21.09
CA LEU A 379 -25.62 11.77 22.26
C LEU A 379 -26.00 13.20 21.87
N GLY A 380 -25.44 13.73 20.78
CA GLY A 380 -25.81 15.04 20.24
C GLY A 380 -27.28 15.12 19.82
N LEU A 381 -27.79 14.09 19.14
CA LEU A 381 -29.20 14.00 18.75
C LEU A 381 -30.12 13.89 19.98
N LEU A 382 -29.74 13.11 20.99
CA LEU A 382 -30.48 13.01 22.25
C LEU A 382 -30.50 14.34 23.02
N ALA A 383 -29.36 15.04 23.07
CA ALA A 383 -29.27 16.36 23.69
C ALA A 383 -30.14 17.38 22.94
N LEU A 384 -30.12 17.39 21.60
CA LEU A 384 -30.98 18.23 20.79
C LEU A 384 -32.47 17.92 21.02
N ALA A 385 -32.84 16.64 21.02
CA ALA A 385 -34.20 16.20 21.30
C ALA A 385 -34.66 16.65 22.70
N PHE A 386 -33.77 16.54 23.70
CA PHE A 386 -34.03 17.03 25.06
C PHE A 386 -34.20 18.56 25.11
N LEU A 387 -33.37 19.32 24.41
CA LEU A 387 -33.49 20.78 24.31
C LEU A 387 -34.81 21.19 23.63
N VAL A 388 -35.18 20.52 22.54
CA VAL A 388 -36.46 20.75 21.84
C VAL A 388 -37.64 20.40 22.74
N TRP A 389 -37.59 19.26 23.42
CA TRP A 389 -38.63 18.86 24.38
C TRP A 389 -38.75 19.88 25.51
N ARG A 390 -37.63 20.31 26.10
CA ARG A 390 -37.61 21.33 27.17
C ARG A 390 -38.21 22.65 26.69
N TYR A 391 -37.84 23.11 25.50
CA TYR A 391 -38.36 24.33 24.91
C TYR A 391 -39.88 24.24 24.66
N ARG A 392 -40.36 23.14 24.06
CA ARG A 392 -41.80 22.89 23.86
C ARG A 392 -42.56 22.84 25.18
N ASN A 393 -41.99 22.21 26.20
CA ASN A 393 -42.63 22.12 27.51
C ASN A 393 -42.72 23.49 28.19
N GLN A 394 -41.67 24.32 28.12
CA GLN A 394 -41.72 25.70 28.60
C GLN A 394 -42.77 26.54 27.88
N LEU A 395 -42.84 26.43 26.55
CA LEU A 395 -43.88 27.09 25.76
C LEU A 395 -45.29 26.68 26.19
N LYS A 396 -45.52 25.38 26.42
CA LYS A 396 -46.82 24.86 26.87
C LYS A 396 -47.23 25.42 28.24
N MET A 397 -46.31 25.44 29.21
CA MET A 397 -46.59 26.01 30.54
C MET A 397 -46.93 27.51 30.46
N ARG A 398 -46.22 28.27 29.61
CA ARG A 398 -46.52 29.69 29.38
C ARG A 398 -47.88 29.91 28.72
N GLN A 399 -48.27 29.05 27.78
CA GLN A 399 -49.61 29.13 27.17
C GLN A 399 -50.72 28.90 28.21
N GLN A 400 -50.55 27.91 29.10
CA GLN A 400 -51.50 27.64 30.19
C GLN A 400 -51.62 28.82 31.16
N GLU A 401 -50.51 29.48 31.49
CA GLU A 401 -50.50 30.67 32.34
C GLU A 401 -51.30 31.83 31.70
N VAL A 402 -51.11 32.07 30.40
CA VAL A 402 -51.88 33.10 29.67
C VAL A 402 -53.36 32.76 29.59
N GLU A 403 -53.73 31.50 29.36
CA GLU A 403 -55.13 31.05 29.36
C GLU A 403 -55.78 31.26 30.73
N MET A 404 -55.08 30.95 31.83
CA MET A 404 -55.56 31.19 33.19
C MET A 404 -55.82 32.68 33.44
N LEU A 405 -54.89 33.55 33.05
CA LEU A 405 -55.04 35.01 33.18
C LEU A 405 -56.23 35.54 32.37
N LYS A 406 -56.48 35.01 31.17
CA LYS A 406 -57.65 35.37 30.37
C LYS A 406 -58.95 34.96 31.05
N ALA A 407 -59.02 33.74 31.59
CA ALA A 407 -60.19 33.26 32.30
C ALA A 407 -60.50 34.08 33.56
N ASP A 408 -59.47 34.49 34.32
CA ASP A 408 -59.62 35.36 35.49
C ASP A 408 -60.13 36.76 35.12
N LEU A 409 -59.65 37.29 33.99
CA LEU A 409 -60.09 38.58 33.45
C LEU A 409 -61.55 38.54 32.99
N ASP A 410 -61.97 37.47 32.33
CA ASP A 410 -63.37 37.25 31.93
C ASP A 410 -64.30 37.10 33.15
N GLY A 411 -63.85 36.38 34.19
CA GLY A 411 -64.58 36.25 35.46
C GLY A 411 -64.74 37.59 36.17
N SER A 412 -63.67 38.38 36.22
CA SER A 412 -63.68 39.74 36.78
C SER A 412 -64.66 40.65 36.02
N LEU A 413 -64.65 40.62 34.69
CA LEU A 413 -65.59 41.38 33.86
C LEU A 413 -67.04 40.99 34.14
N ALA A 414 -67.34 39.71 34.26
CA ALA A 414 -68.68 39.21 34.56
C ALA A 414 -69.18 39.72 35.93
N SER A 415 -68.30 39.71 36.94
CA SER A 415 -68.62 40.23 38.28
C SER A 415 -68.90 41.73 38.29
N LEU A 416 -68.11 42.53 37.54
CA LEU A 416 -68.29 43.97 37.41
C LEU A 416 -69.60 44.31 36.68
N LYS A 417 -69.93 43.59 35.60
CA LYS A 417 -71.21 43.74 34.90
C LYS A 417 -72.40 43.36 35.79
N GLN A 418 -72.26 42.33 36.63
CA GLN A 418 -73.30 41.96 37.59
C GLN A 418 -73.48 43.03 38.68
N MET A 419 -72.39 43.64 39.18
CA MET A 419 -72.47 44.78 40.10
C MET A 419 -73.15 45.97 39.45
N GLN A 420 -72.82 46.29 38.20
CA GLN A 420 -73.46 47.35 37.43
C GLN A 420 -74.96 47.12 37.28
N ALA A 421 -75.38 45.92 36.85
CA ALA A 421 -76.80 45.57 36.72
C ALA A 421 -77.57 45.65 38.06
N ARG A 422 -76.93 45.28 39.17
CA ARG A 422 -77.52 45.43 40.52
C ARG A 422 -77.68 46.89 40.92
N LEU A 423 -76.75 47.76 40.55
CA LEU A 423 -76.87 49.20 40.79
C LEU A 423 -77.97 49.82 39.93
N ASP A 424 -78.05 49.46 38.65
CA ASP A 424 -79.09 49.93 37.73
C ASP A 424 -80.51 49.52 38.21
N ALA A 425 -80.67 48.30 38.72
CA ALA A 425 -81.93 47.84 39.30
C ALA A 425 -82.30 48.57 40.62
N ARG A 426 -81.30 49.05 41.38
CA ARG A 426 -81.51 49.75 42.66
C ARG A 426 -81.92 51.21 42.46
N GLU A 427 -81.47 51.85 41.39
CA GLU A 427 -81.89 53.20 41.00
C GLU A 427 -83.32 53.27 40.47
N GLN A 428 -83.86 52.18 39.89
CA GLN A 428 -85.26 52.13 39.42
C GLN A 428 -86.30 52.12 40.56
N GLY A 429 -85.87 51.96 41.82
CA GLY A 429 -86.76 51.86 42.99
C GLY A 429 -86.70 52.99 44.00
N ASP A 430 -85.77 53.95 43.89
CA ASP A 430 -85.51 54.93 44.97
C ASP A 430 -84.96 56.26 44.40
N GLU A 431 -85.83 57.25 44.13
CA GLU A 431 -85.46 58.55 43.50
C GLU A 431 -84.58 59.47 44.38
N GLY A 432 -84.21 59.06 45.60
CA GLY A 432 -83.55 59.91 46.60
C GLY A 432 -82.01 59.84 46.72
N LYS A 433 -81.30 58.99 45.98
CA LYS A 433 -79.82 58.75 46.16
C LYS A 433 -78.98 58.77 44.88
N LYS A 434 -79.27 59.68 43.95
CA LYS A 434 -78.62 59.74 42.62
C LYS A 434 -77.10 59.97 42.67
N THR A 435 -76.63 60.94 43.45
CA THR A 435 -75.23 61.41 43.41
C THR A 435 -74.20 60.36 43.84
N GLN A 436 -74.51 59.54 44.84
CA GLN A 436 -73.57 58.51 45.35
C GLN A 436 -73.56 57.25 44.46
N SER A 437 -74.66 56.99 43.75
CA SER A 437 -74.76 55.92 42.76
C SER A 437 -74.03 56.28 41.46
N ASP A 438 -74.06 57.56 41.06
CA ASP A 438 -73.33 58.07 39.91
C ASP A 438 -71.80 57.98 40.09
N GLU A 439 -71.27 58.29 41.28
CA GLU A 439 -69.85 58.11 41.60
C GLU A 439 -69.42 56.63 41.56
N LEU A 440 -70.23 55.74 42.14
CA LEU A 440 -69.94 54.30 42.14
C LEU A 440 -70.04 53.69 40.74
N ARG A 441 -70.99 54.14 39.92
CA ARG A 441 -71.12 53.78 38.50
C ARG A 441 -69.92 54.26 37.69
N ALA A 442 -69.42 55.46 37.95
CA ALA A 442 -68.21 55.98 37.30
C ALA A 442 -66.98 55.10 37.63
N ILE A 443 -66.82 54.67 38.88
CA ILE A 443 -65.74 53.78 39.30
C ILE A 443 -65.86 52.40 38.63
N ILE A 444 -67.06 51.81 38.59
CA ILE A 444 -67.28 50.51 37.94
C ILE A 444 -67.04 50.59 36.43
N ASN A 445 -67.50 51.64 35.76
CA ASN A 445 -67.22 51.86 34.34
C ASN A 445 -65.71 52.01 34.08
N GLN A 446 -65.00 52.75 34.93
CA GLN A 446 -63.54 52.88 34.83
C GLN A 446 -62.82 51.53 35.01
N GLN A 447 -63.30 50.66 35.90
CA GLN A 447 -62.78 49.30 36.07
C GLN A 447 -63.11 48.38 34.89
N ILE A 448 -64.32 48.47 34.33
CA ILE A 448 -64.73 47.75 33.12
C ILE A 448 -63.86 48.16 31.93
N ASP A 449 -63.61 49.46 31.74
CA ASP A 449 -62.72 49.98 30.69
C ASP A 449 -61.28 49.49 30.87
N ALA A 450 -60.78 49.44 32.12
CA ALA A 450 -59.47 48.89 32.42
C ALA A 450 -59.38 47.40 32.06
N VAL A 451 -60.42 46.61 32.38
CA VAL A 451 -60.51 45.20 32.03
C VAL A 451 -60.62 45.01 30.50
N HIS A 452 -61.37 45.85 29.80
CA HIS A 452 -61.45 45.83 28.32
C HIS A 452 -60.12 46.18 27.65
N GLN A 453 -59.37 47.14 28.18
CA GLN A 453 -58.03 47.46 27.69
C GLN A 453 -57.07 46.28 27.87
N LEU A 454 -57.11 45.62 29.04
CA LEU A 454 -56.34 44.40 29.31
C LEU A 454 -56.74 43.26 28.35
N MET A 455 -58.04 43.06 28.09
CA MET A 455 -58.49 42.07 27.11
C MET A 455 -57.98 42.38 25.71
N THR A 456 -58.08 43.63 25.26
CA THR A 456 -57.59 44.06 23.95
C THR A 456 -56.09 43.79 23.79
N TRP A 457 -55.31 44.10 24.82
CA TRP A 457 -53.88 43.77 24.85
C TRP A 457 -53.60 42.27 24.88
N SER A 458 -54.47 41.46 25.50
CA SER A 458 -54.36 39.99 25.48
C SER A 458 -54.56 39.36 24.10
N TYR A 459 -55.18 40.10 23.17
CA TYR A 459 -55.32 39.74 21.75
C TYR A 459 -54.24 40.36 20.87
N GLN A 460 -53.70 41.52 21.27
CA GLN A 460 -52.71 42.27 20.50
C GLN A 460 -51.25 41.85 20.78
N TYR A 461 -50.95 41.34 21.97
CA TYR A 461 -49.59 40.97 22.38
C TYR A 461 -49.47 39.45 22.64
N GLU A 462 -48.40 38.83 22.13
CA GLU A 462 -48.04 37.45 22.44
C GLU A 462 -47.59 37.29 23.91
N GLY A 463 -47.89 36.13 24.49
CA GLY A 463 -47.92 35.83 25.94
C GLY A 463 -46.96 36.59 26.85
N ASP A 464 -45.65 36.61 26.57
CA ASP A 464 -44.65 37.27 27.42
C ASP A 464 -44.84 38.79 27.49
N LYS A 465 -45.19 39.42 26.37
CA LYS A 465 -45.44 40.88 26.30
C LYS A 465 -46.74 41.24 27.00
N PHE A 466 -47.75 40.38 26.90
CA PHE A 466 -49.02 40.55 27.63
C PHE A 466 -48.82 40.40 29.14
N ALA A 467 -48.14 39.34 29.60
CA ALA A 467 -47.89 39.11 31.03
C ALA A 467 -47.00 40.21 31.67
N ALA A 468 -46.03 40.76 30.92
CA ALA A 468 -45.24 41.91 31.37
C ALA A 468 -46.11 43.17 31.51
N LYS A 469 -46.90 43.51 30.48
CA LYS A 469 -47.86 44.64 30.50
C LYS A 469 -48.92 44.51 31.59
N PHE A 470 -49.42 43.30 31.84
CA PHE A 470 -50.40 43.02 32.88
C PHE A 470 -49.81 43.33 34.27
N ARG A 471 -48.59 42.86 34.56
CA ARG A 471 -47.89 43.16 35.83
C ARG A 471 -47.60 44.65 36.01
N GLU A 472 -47.19 45.34 34.94
CA GLU A 472 -46.95 46.79 34.95
C GLU A 472 -48.22 47.58 35.28
N MET A 473 -49.37 47.21 34.71
CA MET A 473 -50.63 47.91 35.02
C MET A 473 -51.14 47.63 36.44
N MET A 474 -50.99 46.39 36.93
CA MET A 474 -51.36 46.02 38.30
C MET A 474 -50.49 46.75 39.34
N THR A 475 -49.22 47.04 39.03
CA THR A 475 -48.33 47.80 39.91
C THR A 475 -48.56 49.32 39.86
N ILE A 476 -48.92 49.89 38.70
CA ILE A 476 -49.19 51.33 38.55
C ILE A 476 -50.53 51.75 39.17
N LYS A 477 -51.53 50.86 39.22
CA LYS A 477 -52.87 51.20 39.72
C LYS A 477 -53.11 50.93 41.22
N GLY A 478 -52.10 50.45 41.97
CA GLY A 478 -52.15 50.37 43.43
C GLY A 478 -53.45 49.76 43.98
N VAL A 479 -53.65 48.46 43.71
CA VAL A 479 -54.57 47.61 44.48
C VAL A 479 -53.75 46.76 45.42
#